data_AF-A0A7X6Q0E7-F1
#
_entry.id   AF-A0A7X6Q0E7-F1
#
_cell.length_a   1.000
_cell.length_b   1.000
_cell.length_c   1.000
_cell.angle_alpha   90.00
_cell.angle_beta   90.00
_cell.angle_gamma   90.00
#
_symmetry.space_group_name_H-M   'P 1'
#
loop_
_entity.id
_entity.type
_entity.pdbx_description
1 polymer ?
#
loop_
_entity_poly.entity_id
_entity_poly.type
_entity_poly.pdbx_seq_one_letter_code
_entity_poly.pdbx_strand_id
1 'polypeptide(L)'
;MLSNSLLKFAAGQGWYVYKDGEFTFGLVQDYPITAKSKDTLSSFFVPLAGIAPEDLIELTKWLETDKFPLKLVDYELTDNFIAIRAKDSAFSGSAAAILQFLNLFTDKLSQLGLAPDNCAICGLPAEEKALYVGLYCYLHPDCVDKEGVDYTAALSAVEEDVELILLSEDEDEPQRVDPRVIKELAANFDHEREAFVQDLAALCAVPSVDADPEEGAPYGLENKRALEVFLDMAQRMGFHTVNVDNQAAYAEMGQGQDMVAAVCHLDVVPAGSGWDSDPFTLQVDGDRLVARGVMDDKGPAVGVLYAMKSLLEDENFLPQKRIRLIVGSNEEKGSACMAHYSQVEEIPSAGFTADAVFPAIYAEKGNAVISLLMERNGDDAILSASAGEAVNMVPGECQVTLKEGGDQTYQGDIAHASTPEQGRNAISVAMEDLETRLEATGLSDRFVSFYQAMLGWELDGEKLGLAFEDETGVTTVNAGLLSIDEKEARLILNIRYPVTMDVDKAKLALAEALAPYGIQASWPGIMPPLIQPKDSHLITSLMGVYRQLTGTEAEALAIGGGTYARSLPNIVGFGPVFPGDPDVAHKANEFASLDSLLAGAALYREALRRLAE
;
A
#
# COMPACT_ATOMS: atom_id res chain seq x y z
N MET A 1 25.15 -2.76 10.81
CA MET A 1 25.88 -2.21 11.98
C MET A 1 24.86 -1.55 12.89
N LEU A 2 24.99 -1.73 14.21
CA LEU A 2 24.12 -1.11 15.22
C LEU A 2 24.06 0.42 15.05
N SER A 3 22.90 1.02 15.29
CA SER A 3 22.76 2.47 15.26
C SER A 3 23.55 3.12 16.40
N ASN A 4 23.94 4.39 16.22
CA ASN A 4 24.59 5.16 17.28
C ASN A 4 23.71 5.31 18.53
N SER A 5 22.38 5.32 18.36
CA SER A 5 21.41 5.37 19.46
C SER A 5 21.43 4.08 20.28
N LEU A 6 21.37 2.93 19.60
CA LEU A 6 21.33 1.61 20.23
C LEU A 6 22.67 1.29 20.91
N LEU A 7 23.80 1.69 20.31
CA LEU A 7 25.11 1.60 20.94
C LEU A 7 25.22 2.46 22.20
N LYS A 8 24.67 3.69 22.20
CA LYS A 8 24.64 4.55 23.39
C LYS A 8 23.75 3.97 24.50
N PHE A 9 22.58 3.44 24.14
CA PHE A 9 21.69 2.74 25.05
C PHE A 9 22.40 1.52 25.67
N ALA A 10 22.95 0.64 24.83
CA ALA A 10 23.64 -0.57 25.25
C ALA A 10 24.81 -0.27 26.21
N ALA A 11 25.62 0.74 25.87
CA ALA A 11 26.70 1.21 26.74
C ALA A 11 26.18 1.75 28.09
N GLY A 12 25.06 2.48 28.07
CA GLY A 12 24.42 3.02 29.28
C GLY A 12 23.79 1.96 30.19
N GLN A 13 23.36 0.83 29.63
CA GLN A 13 22.78 -0.30 30.37
C GLN A 13 23.79 -1.42 30.69
N GLY A 14 25.05 -1.29 30.26
CA GLY A 14 26.07 -2.32 30.45
C GLY A 14 25.81 -3.60 29.63
N TRP A 15 25.14 -3.48 28.49
CA TRP A 15 24.84 -4.60 27.60
C TRP A 15 26.09 -5.09 26.84
N TYR A 16 26.07 -6.36 26.47
CA TYR A 16 27.10 -6.98 25.65
C TYR A 16 26.87 -6.64 24.17
N VAL A 17 27.96 -6.58 23.40
CA VAL A 17 27.92 -6.43 21.94
C VAL A 17 28.51 -7.71 21.33
N TYR A 18 27.83 -8.27 20.34
CA TYR A 18 28.16 -9.57 19.75
C TYR A 18 28.25 -9.48 18.22
N LYS A 19 29.07 -10.35 17.60
CA LYS A 19 29.38 -10.37 16.16
C LYS A 19 29.75 -8.98 15.60
N ASP A 20 30.89 -8.43 16.00
CA ASP A 20 31.45 -7.19 15.42
C ASP A 20 30.47 -5.98 15.37
N GLY A 21 29.52 -5.89 16.29
CA GLY A 21 28.54 -4.80 16.33
C GLY A 21 27.30 -5.04 15.45
N GLU A 22 26.92 -6.30 15.26
CA GLU A 22 25.63 -6.70 14.65
C GLU A 22 24.49 -6.76 15.68
N PHE A 23 24.77 -7.27 16.89
CA PHE A 23 23.77 -7.46 17.94
C PHE A 23 24.24 -6.87 19.28
N THR A 24 23.30 -6.46 20.10
CA THR A 24 23.53 -6.18 21.52
C THR A 24 22.50 -6.90 22.36
N PHE A 25 22.87 -7.34 23.56
CA PHE A 25 21.94 -8.00 24.46
C PHE A 25 22.29 -7.76 25.92
N GLY A 26 21.27 -7.81 26.76
CA GLY A 26 21.38 -7.63 28.20
C GLY A 26 20.04 -7.83 28.89
N LEU A 27 19.91 -7.25 30.07
CA LEU A 27 18.68 -7.33 30.86
C LEU A 27 18.02 -5.95 30.97
N VAL A 28 16.68 -5.95 31.00
CA VAL A 28 15.86 -4.82 31.49
C VAL A 28 14.87 -5.40 32.48
N GLN A 29 14.88 -4.89 33.72
CA GLN A 29 14.04 -5.43 34.81
C GLN A 29 14.11 -6.97 34.90
N ASP A 30 15.33 -7.52 34.81
CA ASP A 30 15.64 -8.96 34.78
C ASP A 30 15.19 -9.75 33.53
N TYR A 31 14.42 -9.16 32.62
CA TYR A 31 14.06 -9.81 31.35
C TYR A 31 15.22 -9.79 30.36
N PRO A 32 15.56 -10.94 29.75
CA PRO A 32 16.59 -11.02 28.71
C PRO A 32 16.07 -10.44 27.39
N ILE A 33 16.82 -9.48 26.83
CA ILE A 33 16.47 -8.81 25.58
C ILE A 33 17.68 -8.82 24.67
N THR A 34 17.44 -9.13 23.39
CA THR A 34 18.40 -8.92 22.31
C THR A 34 17.91 -7.82 21.39
N ALA A 35 18.80 -6.96 20.94
CA ALA A 35 18.50 -5.89 20.00
C ALA A 35 19.48 -5.86 18.84
N LYS A 36 18.97 -5.48 17.66
CA LYS A 36 19.77 -5.22 16.46
C LYS A 36 19.23 -3.99 15.74
N SER A 37 20.06 -3.34 14.93
CA SER A 37 19.59 -2.28 14.03
C SER A 37 19.89 -2.60 12.57
N LYS A 38 18.95 -2.24 11.71
CA LYS A 38 19.14 -2.16 10.26
C LYS A 38 18.55 -0.82 9.81
N ASP A 39 19.38 0.02 9.20
CA ASP A 39 19.02 1.38 8.77
C ASP A 39 18.50 2.25 9.94
N THR A 40 17.28 2.77 9.84
CA THR A 40 16.62 3.56 10.90
C THR A 40 15.71 2.72 11.80
N LEU A 41 15.77 1.39 11.74
CA LEU A 41 14.93 0.50 12.53
C LEU A 41 15.77 -0.26 13.56
N SER A 42 15.26 -0.33 14.78
CA SER A 42 15.76 -1.22 15.82
C SER A 42 14.73 -2.32 16.10
N SER A 43 15.20 -3.56 16.14
CA SER A 43 14.38 -4.73 16.48
C SER A 43 14.75 -5.21 17.88
N PHE A 44 13.76 -5.48 18.71
CA PHE A 44 13.90 -6.01 20.07
C PHE A 44 13.29 -7.40 20.15
N PHE A 45 14.07 -8.39 20.55
CA PHE A 45 13.68 -9.78 20.68
C PHE A 45 13.55 -10.13 22.16
N VAL A 46 12.37 -10.62 22.56
CA VAL A 46 12.03 -10.94 23.95
C VAL A 46 11.40 -12.34 24.03
N PRO A 47 11.84 -13.22 24.93
CA PRO A 47 11.19 -14.52 25.12
C PRO A 47 9.75 -14.37 25.60
N LEU A 48 8.84 -15.20 25.07
CA LEU A 48 7.44 -15.26 25.47
C LEU A 48 6.97 -16.63 25.96
N ALA A 49 7.83 -17.66 25.88
CA ALA A 49 7.46 -19.01 26.30
C ALA A 49 6.92 -19.02 27.75
N GLY A 50 5.72 -19.57 27.92
CA GLY A 50 5.01 -19.64 29.21
C GLY A 50 3.97 -18.54 29.43
N ILE A 51 3.77 -17.61 28.48
CA ILE A 51 2.61 -16.71 28.49
C ILE A 51 1.33 -17.48 28.18
N ALA A 52 0.23 -17.18 28.89
CA ALA A 52 -1.05 -17.79 28.60
C ALA A 52 -1.63 -17.21 27.28
N PRO A 53 -2.39 -17.99 26.49
CA PRO A 53 -2.95 -17.50 25.23
C PRO A 53 -3.86 -16.27 25.41
N GLU A 54 -4.64 -16.20 26.48
CA GLU A 54 -5.46 -15.02 26.82
C GLU A 54 -4.61 -13.77 27.09
N ASP A 55 -3.46 -13.94 27.73
CA ASP A 55 -2.52 -12.87 28.03
C ASP A 55 -1.74 -12.44 26.77
N LEU A 56 -1.54 -13.34 25.82
CA LEU A 56 -0.94 -13.04 24.53
C LEU A 56 -1.85 -12.12 23.70
N ILE A 57 -3.17 -12.38 23.69
CA ILE A 57 -4.16 -11.49 23.06
C ILE A 57 -4.18 -10.12 23.74
N GLU A 58 -4.05 -10.07 25.07
CA GLU A 58 -3.94 -8.81 25.78
C GLU A 58 -2.64 -8.05 25.44
N LEU A 59 -1.52 -8.76 25.29
CA LEU A 59 -0.23 -8.19 24.93
C LEU A 59 -0.25 -7.58 23.52
N THR A 60 -0.78 -8.31 22.52
CA THR A 60 -0.84 -7.84 21.13
C THR A 60 -1.77 -6.65 20.98
N LYS A 61 -2.96 -6.72 21.59
CA LYS A 61 -3.89 -5.58 21.64
C LYS A 61 -3.24 -4.34 22.25
N TRP A 62 -2.51 -4.51 23.36
CA TRP A 62 -1.81 -3.40 24.01
C TRP A 62 -0.71 -2.80 23.11
N LEU A 63 0.02 -3.63 22.36
CA LEU A 63 1.01 -3.14 21.38
C LEU A 63 0.39 -2.34 20.22
N GLU A 64 -0.84 -2.64 19.85
CA GLU A 64 -1.57 -2.00 18.75
C GLU A 64 -2.31 -0.73 19.17
N THR A 65 -2.85 -0.69 20.39
CA THR A 65 -3.70 0.41 20.85
C THR A 65 -2.99 1.50 21.63
N ASP A 66 -1.89 1.17 22.32
CA ASP A 66 -1.23 2.10 23.22
C ASP A 66 -0.16 2.96 22.53
N LYS A 67 0.14 4.10 23.16
CA LYS A 67 1.17 5.03 22.67
C LYS A 67 2.49 4.76 23.37
N PHE A 68 3.52 4.51 22.57
CA PHE A 68 4.86 4.21 23.06
C PHE A 68 5.85 5.37 22.85
N PRO A 69 6.90 5.48 23.68
CA PRO A 69 8.00 6.44 23.48
C PRO A 69 8.76 6.23 22.16
N LEU A 70 8.73 5.01 21.63
CA LEU A 70 9.22 4.67 20.29
C LEU A 70 8.05 4.48 19.33
N LYS A 71 8.19 4.92 18.08
CA LYS A 71 7.21 4.58 17.03
C LYS A 71 7.40 3.12 16.67
N LEU A 72 6.49 2.25 17.13
CA LEU A 72 6.43 0.87 16.71
C LEU A 72 6.03 0.82 15.23
N VAL A 73 6.66 -0.08 14.49
CA VAL A 73 6.40 -0.30 13.06
C VAL A 73 5.52 -1.53 12.92
N ASP A 74 5.94 -2.63 13.54
CA ASP A 74 5.23 -3.89 13.62
C ASP A 74 5.85 -4.78 14.71
N TYR A 75 5.31 -5.98 14.87
CA TYR A 75 5.91 -7.05 15.65
C TYR A 75 5.65 -8.41 14.98
N GLU A 76 6.51 -9.37 15.24
CA GLU A 76 6.35 -10.77 14.80
C GLU A 76 6.42 -11.69 16.02
N LEU A 77 5.52 -12.68 16.07
CA LEU A 77 5.45 -13.67 17.12
C LEU A 77 5.87 -15.05 16.62
N THR A 78 6.53 -15.78 17.49
CA THR A 78 6.81 -17.22 17.36
C THR A 78 6.40 -17.89 18.65
N ASP A 79 6.41 -19.22 18.68
CA ASP A 79 6.13 -20.01 19.90
C ASP A 79 7.03 -19.63 21.09
N ASN A 80 8.21 -19.05 20.80
CA ASN A 80 9.27 -18.83 21.79
C ASN A 80 9.57 -17.34 22.06
N PHE A 81 9.42 -16.47 21.05
CA PHE A 81 9.85 -15.07 21.09
C PHE A 81 8.87 -14.12 20.40
N ILE A 82 8.85 -12.88 20.86
CA ILE A 82 8.36 -11.71 20.11
C ILE A 82 9.53 -10.89 19.58
N ALA A 83 9.42 -10.42 18.34
CA ALA A 83 10.33 -9.48 17.72
C ALA A 83 9.58 -8.18 17.40
N ILE A 84 9.87 -7.11 18.14
CA ILE A 84 9.22 -5.81 17.96
C ILE A 84 10.14 -4.89 17.16
N ARG A 85 9.66 -4.35 16.04
CA ARG A 85 10.41 -3.37 15.24
C ARG A 85 9.93 -1.97 15.55
N ALA A 86 10.87 -1.07 15.83
CA ALA A 86 10.58 0.32 16.11
C ALA A 86 11.52 1.27 15.36
N LYS A 87 11.03 2.45 15.01
CA LYS A 87 11.80 3.49 14.33
C LYS A 87 12.74 4.19 15.31
N ASP A 88 14.04 4.11 15.03
CA ASP A 88 15.10 4.82 15.72
C ASP A 88 15.39 6.13 14.97
N SER A 89 15.08 7.26 15.59
CA SER A 89 15.38 8.57 15.01
C SER A 89 16.83 8.94 15.29
N ALA A 90 17.56 9.42 14.27
CA ALA A 90 18.97 9.81 14.36
C ALA A 90 19.24 11.05 15.26
N PHE A 91 18.24 11.54 16.00
CA PHE A 91 18.31 12.73 16.85
C PHE A 91 18.66 12.40 18.30
N SER A 92 19.23 13.38 19.02
CA SER A 92 19.60 13.26 20.43
C SER A 92 18.37 13.04 21.33
N GLY A 93 18.17 11.81 21.81
CA GLY A 93 17.09 11.43 22.73
C GLY A 93 16.62 9.97 22.61
N SER A 94 16.90 9.33 21.47
CA SER A 94 16.54 7.96 21.12
C SER A 94 16.93 6.90 22.16
N ALA A 95 18.12 6.98 22.75
CA ALA A 95 18.57 6.01 23.77
C ALA A 95 17.70 6.01 25.04
N ALA A 96 17.17 7.18 25.44
CA ALA A 96 16.26 7.30 26.57
C ALA A 96 14.87 6.76 26.23
N ALA A 97 14.40 7.00 25.00
CA ALA A 97 13.13 6.45 24.50
C ALA A 97 13.17 4.91 24.40
N ILE A 98 14.30 4.33 23.97
CA ILE A 98 14.52 2.87 23.96
C ILE A 98 14.37 2.32 25.39
N LEU A 99 15.05 2.93 26.36
CA LEU A 99 14.96 2.48 27.75
C LEU A 99 13.53 2.61 28.32
N GLN A 100 12.84 3.72 28.05
CA GLN A 100 11.45 3.93 28.51
C GLN A 100 10.50 2.91 27.90
N PHE A 101 10.62 2.64 26.59
CA PHE A 101 9.83 1.62 25.92
C PHE A 101 10.08 0.23 26.50
N LEU A 102 11.35 -0.17 26.65
CA LEU A 102 11.66 -1.50 27.18
C LEU A 102 11.18 -1.68 28.61
N ASN A 103 11.27 -0.65 29.48
CA ASN A 103 10.69 -0.71 30.81
C ASN A 103 9.16 -0.88 30.78
N LEU A 104 8.45 -0.12 29.92
CA LEU A 104 7.00 -0.28 29.76
C LEU A 104 6.64 -1.69 29.29
N PHE A 105 7.42 -2.22 28.34
CA PHE A 105 7.22 -3.54 27.79
C PHE A 105 7.42 -4.64 28.84
N THR A 106 8.51 -4.58 29.61
CA THR A 106 8.79 -5.57 30.66
C THR A 106 7.84 -5.45 31.86
N ASP A 107 7.37 -4.23 32.18
CA ASP A 107 6.29 -4.02 33.15
C ASP A 107 4.99 -4.69 32.69
N LYS A 108 4.66 -4.62 31.40
CA LYS A 108 3.49 -5.29 30.83
C LYS A 108 3.62 -6.81 30.89
N LEU A 109 4.78 -7.38 30.53
CA LEU A 109 5.01 -8.83 30.65
C LEU A 109 4.85 -9.32 32.10
N SER A 110 5.34 -8.55 33.07
CA SER A 110 5.19 -8.84 34.49
C SER A 110 3.72 -8.81 34.94
N GLN A 111 2.92 -7.85 34.43
CA GLN A 111 1.48 -7.77 34.71
C GLN A 111 0.71 -8.97 34.14
N LEU A 112 1.16 -9.49 33.00
CA LEU A 112 0.64 -10.68 32.33
C LEU A 112 1.19 -11.99 32.92
N GLY A 113 1.89 -11.93 34.06
CA GLY A 113 2.34 -13.11 34.79
C GLY A 113 3.51 -13.87 34.16
N LEU A 114 4.15 -13.33 33.12
CA LEU A 114 5.32 -13.94 32.50
C LEU A 114 6.57 -13.67 33.36
N ALA A 115 7.23 -14.72 33.85
CA ALA A 115 8.44 -14.55 34.67
C ALA A 115 9.70 -14.35 33.81
N PRO A 116 10.63 -13.47 34.21
CA PRO A 116 11.82 -13.12 33.42
C PRO A 116 12.84 -14.27 33.27
N ASP A 117 12.79 -15.25 34.16
CA ASP A 117 13.67 -16.42 34.23
C ASP A 117 13.05 -17.68 33.62
N ASN A 118 11.95 -17.55 32.88
CA ASN A 118 11.36 -18.67 32.16
C ASN A 118 12.27 -19.16 31.03
N CYS A 119 12.38 -20.50 30.92
CA CYS A 119 13.01 -21.17 29.80
C CYS A 119 12.30 -20.77 28.50
N ALA A 120 13.03 -20.23 27.53
CA ALA A 120 12.48 -19.75 26.26
C ALA A 120 11.88 -20.84 25.35
N ILE A 121 11.91 -22.11 25.76
CA ILE A 121 11.36 -23.25 25.01
C ILE A 121 10.18 -23.90 25.75
N CYS A 122 10.31 -24.14 27.05
CA CYS A 122 9.27 -24.83 27.82
C CYS A 122 8.51 -23.92 28.80
N GLY A 123 8.81 -22.62 28.86
CA GLY A 123 8.09 -21.67 29.72
C GLY A 123 8.17 -21.93 31.22
N LEU A 124 8.99 -22.89 31.68
CA LEU A 124 9.22 -23.19 33.09
C LEU A 124 10.45 -22.42 33.60
N PRO A 125 10.51 -22.04 34.89
CA PRO A 125 11.66 -21.33 35.47
C PRO A 125 12.98 -22.06 35.24
N ALA A 126 14.01 -21.34 34.80
CA ALA A 126 15.35 -21.85 34.50
C ALA A 126 16.43 -20.92 35.07
N GLU A 127 17.54 -21.49 35.54
CA GLU A 127 18.63 -20.71 36.15
C GLU A 127 19.75 -20.37 35.14
N GLU A 128 19.85 -21.10 34.04
CA GLU A 128 20.94 -20.97 33.07
C GLU A 128 20.60 -19.98 31.96
N LYS A 129 21.48 -18.99 31.78
CA LYS A 129 21.42 -18.02 30.67
C LYS A 129 22.17 -18.56 29.45
N ALA A 130 21.57 -18.41 28.28
CA ALA A 130 22.11 -18.90 27.03
C ALA A 130 21.89 -17.90 25.88
N LEU A 131 22.53 -18.19 24.74
CA LEU A 131 22.19 -17.60 23.45
C LEU A 131 21.57 -18.69 22.57
N TYR A 132 20.26 -18.71 22.43
CA TYR A 132 19.53 -19.65 21.59
C TYR A 132 19.28 -19.03 20.21
N VAL A 133 19.81 -19.64 19.15
CA VAL A 133 19.79 -19.09 17.78
C VAL A 133 20.32 -17.64 17.70
N GLY A 134 21.23 -17.29 18.62
CA GLY A 134 21.80 -15.94 18.73
C GLY A 134 20.96 -14.93 19.52
N LEU A 135 19.83 -15.34 20.12
CA LEU A 135 18.99 -14.53 21.00
C LEU A 135 19.25 -14.87 22.48
N TYR A 136 19.33 -13.84 23.31
CA TYR A 136 19.61 -13.97 24.73
C TYR A 136 18.37 -14.39 25.51
N CYS A 137 18.48 -15.47 26.28
CA CYS A 137 17.36 -16.05 27.03
C CYS A 137 17.82 -16.93 28.20
N TYR A 138 16.86 -17.43 28.99
CA TYR A 138 17.07 -18.55 29.90
C TYR A 138 16.70 -19.86 29.19
N LEU A 139 17.43 -20.94 29.48
CA LEU A 139 17.26 -22.21 28.79
C LEU A 139 17.67 -23.38 29.68
N HIS A 140 16.83 -24.42 29.76
CA HIS A 140 17.24 -25.68 30.38
C HIS A 140 18.23 -26.44 29.48
N PRO A 141 19.25 -27.12 30.03
CA PRO A 141 20.16 -27.97 29.26
C PRO A 141 19.45 -28.98 28.35
N ASP A 142 18.33 -29.54 28.81
CA ASP A 142 17.53 -30.53 28.07
C ASP A 142 16.59 -29.92 27.02
N CYS A 143 16.57 -28.59 26.85
CA CYS A 143 15.74 -27.87 25.88
C CYS A 143 16.53 -27.31 24.69
N VAL A 144 17.86 -27.47 24.67
CA VAL A 144 18.75 -26.89 23.64
C VAL A 144 18.40 -27.32 22.21
N ASP A 145 17.92 -28.56 22.03
CA ASP A 145 17.60 -29.15 20.71
C ASP A 145 16.10 -29.40 20.51
N LYS A 146 15.24 -28.78 21.32
CA LYS A 146 13.79 -28.98 21.26
C LYS A 146 13.11 -27.80 20.57
N GLU A 147 12.10 -28.11 19.77
CA GLU A 147 11.11 -27.13 19.32
C GLU A 147 10.31 -26.63 20.53
N GLY A 148 9.79 -25.40 20.44
CA GLY A 148 9.01 -24.76 21.49
C GLY A 148 7.85 -25.65 21.93
N VAL A 149 7.54 -25.65 23.23
CA VAL A 149 6.35 -26.34 23.73
C VAL A 149 5.20 -25.34 23.70
N ASP A 150 4.25 -25.57 22.80
CA ASP A 150 2.99 -24.83 22.75
C ASP A 150 2.09 -25.28 23.93
N TYR A 151 1.96 -24.42 24.93
CA TYR A 151 1.08 -24.63 26.08
C TYR A 151 -0.37 -24.20 25.82
N THR A 152 -0.65 -23.56 24.69
CA THR A 152 -2.00 -23.16 24.27
C THR A 152 -2.82 -24.36 23.77
N ALA A 153 -2.14 -25.41 23.29
CA ALA A 153 -2.76 -26.64 22.81
C ALA A 153 -3.23 -27.62 23.90
N ALA A 154 -2.87 -27.40 25.18
CA ALA A 154 -3.09 -28.39 26.25
C ALA A 154 -4.52 -28.46 26.82
N LEU A 155 -5.49 -27.70 26.29
CA LEU A 155 -6.88 -27.67 26.79
C LEU A 155 -7.96 -28.14 25.80
N SER A 156 -7.62 -28.59 24.59
CA SER A 156 -8.63 -28.97 23.58
C SER A 156 -8.99 -30.47 23.50
N ALA A 157 -8.56 -31.29 24.46
CA ALA A 157 -8.97 -32.69 24.53
C ALA A 157 -10.32 -32.87 25.27
N VAL A 158 -11.44 -32.51 24.62
CA VAL A 158 -12.79 -33.04 24.95
C VAL A 158 -13.58 -33.26 23.65
N GLU A 159 -14.09 -34.48 23.49
CA GLU A 159 -14.86 -34.99 22.35
C GLU A 159 -16.25 -34.35 22.15
N GLU A 160 -16.65 -34.34 20.86
CA GLU A 160 -17.99 -34.40 20.24
C GLU A 160 -19.01 -33.24 20.42
N ASP A 161 -19.39 -32.70 19.24
CA ASP A 161 -20.62 -31.99 18.89
C ASP A 161 -21.05 -30.79 19.74
N VAL A 162 -20.37 -29.66 19.53
CA VAL A 162 -20.98 -28.33 19.69
C VAL A 162 -20.57 -27.47 18.49
N GLU A 163 -21.58 -27.03 17.73
CA GLU A 163 -21.48 -25.99 16.71
C GLU A 163 -20.94 -24.71 17.39
N LEU A 164 -19.63 -24.50 17.30
CA LEU A 164 -18.94 -23.35 17.87
C LEU A 164 -18.93 -22.23 16.83
N ILE A 165 -19.77 -21.23 17.09
CA ILE A 165 -19.78 -19.95 16.42
C ILE A 165 -18.40 -19.31 16.66
N LEU A 166 -17.61 -19.21 15.59
CA LEU A 166 -16.42 -18.37 15.52
C LEU A 166 -16.84 -16.92 15.77
N LEU A 167 -16.32 -16.33 16.84
CA LEU A 167 -16.42 -14.89 17.08
C LEU A 167 -15.27 -14.23 16.32
N SER A 168 -15.63 -13.72 15.14
CA SER A 168 -14.89 -12.78 14.27
C SER A 168 -13.43 -13.13 14.01
N GLU A 169 -13.20 -13.88 12.93
CA GLU A 169 -12.11 -13.55 11.99
C GLU A 169 -12.25 -12.06 11.66
N ASP A 170 -11.17 -11.30 11.55
CA ASP A 170 -11.22 -9.98 10.91
C ASP A 170 -11.80 -10.20 9.50
N GLU A 171 -13.09 -9.87 9.33
CA GLU A 171 -13.90 -10.22 8.14
C GLU A 171 -13.38 -9.53 6.86
N ASP A 172 -12.33 -8.71 6.94
CA ASP A 172 -11.89 -7.82 5.87
C ASP A 172 -10.46 -8.07 5.33
N GLU A 173 -9.66 -8.99 5.89
CA GLU A 173 -8.38 -9.35 5.24
C GLU A 173 -8.58 -10.41 4.15
N PRO A 174 -8.19 -10.13 2.89
CA PRO A 174 -8.36 -11.09 1.81
C PRO A 174 -7.61 -12.40 2.11
N GLN A 175 -8.33 -13.51 2.00
CA GLN A 175 -7.82 -14.84 2.31
C GLN A 175 -6.53 -15.15 1.53
N ARG A 176 -5.42 -15.33 2.24
CA ARG A 176 -4.10 -15.63 1.64
C ARG A 176 -4.13 -16.94 0.87
N VAL A 177 -3.50 -16.93 -0.31
CA VAL A 177 -3.33 -18.12 -1.14
C VAL A 177 -2.16 -18.95 -0.60
N ASP A 178 -2.32 -20.27 -0.53
CA ASP A 178 -1.23 -21.17 -0.13
C ASP A 178 -0.03 -21.02 -1.10
N PRO A 179 1.19 -20.75 -0.61
CA PRO A 179 2.38 -20.61 -1.45
C PRO A 179 2.67 -21.84 -2.34
N ARG A 180 2.20 -23.04 -1.95
CA ARG A 180 2.28 -24.24 -2.79
C ARG A 180 1.41 -24.13 -4.04
N VAL A 181 0.22 -23.56 -3.90
CA VAL A 181 -0.71 -23.33 -5.01
C VAL A 181 -0.13 -22.29 -5.97
N ILE A 182 0.48 -21.21 -5.46
CA ILE A 182 1.21 -20.25 -6.30
C ILE A 182 2.27 -20.94 -7.15
N LYS A 183 3.08 -21.81 -6.55
CA LYS A 183 4.10 -22.58 -7.28
C LYS A 183 3.53 -23.55 -8.29
N GLU A 184 2.43 -24.23 -7.96
CA GLU A 184 1.73 -25.14 -8.87
C GLU A 184 1.16 -24.39 -10.09
N LEU A 185 0.58 -23.20 -9.87
CA LEU A 185 0.09 -22.36 -10.95
C LEU A 185 1.23 -21.83 -11.82
N ALA A 186 2.33 -21.37 -11.20
CA ALA A 186 3.52 -20.92 -11.90
C ALA A 186 4.14 -22.03 -12.77
N ALA A 187 4.08 -23.29 -12.31
CA ALA A 187 4.63 -24.44 -13.02
C ALA A 187 3.99 -24.67 -14.40
N ASN A 188 2.78 -24.16 -14.64
CA ASN A 188 2.14 -24.18 -15.96
C ASN A 188 2.97 -23.46 -17.04
N PHE A 189 3.85 -22.54 -16.64
CA PHE A 189 4.71 -21.75 -17.51
C PHE A 189 6.21 -22.08 -17.35
N ASP A 190 6.57 -23.21 -16.73
CA ASP A 190 7.97 -23.56 -16.46
C ASP A 190 8.85 -23.60 -17.73
N HIS A 191 8.30 -24.06 -18.84
CA HIS A 191 9.00 -24.12 -20.13
C HIS A 191 9.26 -22.73 -20.75
N GLU A 192 8.56 -21.71 -20.27
CA GLU A 192 8.64 -20.33 -20.75
C GLU A 192 9.37 -19.40 -19.77
N ARG A 193 9.75 -19.86 -18.57
CA ARG A 193 10.40 -19.05 -17.52
C ARG A 193 11.55 -18.20 -18.03
N GLU A 194 12.49 -18.81 -18.76
CA GLU A 194 13.68 -18.10 -19.26
C GLU A 194 13.30 -17.04 -20.29
N ALA A 195 12.39 -17.37 -21.22
CA ALA A 195 11.91 -16.44 -22.22
C ALA A 195 11.14 -15.28 -21.57
N PHE A 196 10.30 -15.57 -20.57
CA PHE A 196 9.55 -14.59 -19.81
C PHE A 196 10.47 -13.56 -19.16
N VAL A 197 11.52 -14.02 -18.48
CA VAL A 197 12.50 -13.14 -17.82
C VAL A 197 13.27 -12.31 -18.85
N GLN A 198 13.62 -12.87 -20.01
CA GLN A 198 14.30 -12.13 -21.08
C GLN A 198 13.41 -11.04 -21.68
N ASP A 199 12.14 -11.34 -21.92
CA ASP A 199 11.16 -10.42 -22.48
C ASP A 199 10.82 -9.29 -21.48
N LEU A 200 10.66 -9.64 -20.20
CA LEU A 200 10.52 -8.65 -19.12
C LEU A 200 11.76 -7.77 -18.99
N ALA A 201 12.97 -8.34 -19.04
CA ALA A 201 14.21 -7.56 -19.01
C ALA A 201 14.30 -6.57 -20.16
N ALA A 202 13.87 -6.94 -21.36
CA ALA A 202 13.85 -6.05 -22.53
C ALA A 202 12.93 -4.85 -22.32
N LEU A 203 11.74 -5.04 -21.73
CA LEU A 203 10.83 -3.95 -21.40
C LEU A 203 11.33 -3.09 -20.23
N CYS A 204 11.86 -3.69 -19.16
CA CYS A 204 12.44 -2.96 -18.03
C CYS A 204 13.65 -2.11 -18.43
N ALA A 205 14.38 -2.51 -19.49
CA ALA A 205 15.50 -1.75 -20.06
C ALA A 205 15.10 -0.46 -20.80
N VAL A 206 13.79 -0.20 -20.96
CA VAL A 206 13.27 1.05 -21.50
C VAL A 206 12.84 1.96 -20.35
N PRO A 207 13.52 3.09 -20.10
CA PRO A 207 13.11 4.05 -19.07
C PRO A 207 11.94 4.91 -19.56
N SER A 208 10.78 4.28 -19.74
CA SER A 208 9.50 4.85 -20.22
C SER A 208 8.84 5.78 -19.20
N VAL A 209 9.59 6.74 -18.70
CA VAL A 209 9.09 7.82 -17.85
C VAL A 209 8.45 8.88 -18.74
N ASP A 210 7.29 9.40 -18.35
CA ASP A 210 6.64 10.50 -19.06
C ASP A 210 7.58 11.70 -19.24
N ALA A 211 7.62 12.21 -20.47
CA ALA A 211 8.47 13.33 -20.86
C ALA A 211 7.75 14.27 -21.83
N ASP A 212 8.39 15.39 -22.16
CA ASP A 212 7.84 16.39 -23.08
C ASP A 212 7.51 15.75 -24.46
N PRO A 213 6.40 16.15 -25.08
CA PRO A 213 6.01 15.62 -26.39
C PRO A 213 7.06 15.90 -27.48
N GLU A 214 7.35 14.89 -28.29
CA GLU A 214 8.19 14.97 -29.48
C GLU A 214 7.43 14.53 -30.75
N GLU A 215 8.03 14.72 -31.93
CA GLU A 215 7.40 14.36 -33.21
C GLU A 215 7.06 12.86 -33.25
N GLY A 216 5.76 12.54 -33.23
CA GLY A 216 5.28 11.16 -33.20
C GLY A 216 5.54 10.42 -31.88
N ALA A 217 5.84 11.14 -30.80
CA ALA A 217 6.02 10.58 -29.46
C ALA A 217 5.35 11.50 -28.41
N PRO A 218 4.00 11.42 -28.26
CA PRO A 218 3.23 12.36 -27.45
C PRO A 218 3.60 12.40 -25.97
N TYR A 219 4.18 11.31 -25.45
CA TYR A 219 4.59 11.15 -24.05
C TYR A 219 6.11 10.93 -23.92
N GLY A 220 6.87 11.35 -24.93
CA GLY A 220 8.32 11.18 -25.00
C GLY A 220 8.78 9.92 -25.75
N LEU A 221 10.04 9.95 -26.20
CA LEU A 221 10.62 8.89 -27.04
C LEU A 221 10.69 7.53 -26.36
N GLU A 222 10.95 7.48 -25.06
CA GLU A 222 11.08 6.21 -24.33
C GLU A 222 9.73 5.51 -24.15
N ASN A 223 8.63 6.26 -23.98
CA ASN A 223 7.28 5.69 -23.99
C ASN A 223 6.92 5.08 -25.34
N LYS A 224 7.23 5.79 -26.43
CA LYS A 224 7.10 5.23 -27.77
C LYS A 224 7.94 3.96 -27.94
N ARG A 225 9.21 3.98 -27.51
CA ARG A 225 10.10 2.81 -27.58
C ARG A 225 9.57 1.61 -26.78
N ALA A 226 8.93 1.84 -25.64
CA ALA A 226 8.33 0.75 -24.86
C ALA A 226 7.18 0.08 -25.63
N LEU A 227 6.32 0.87 -26.31
CA LEU A 227 5.28 0.34 -27.20
C LEU A 227 5.89 -0.46 -28.35
N GLU A 228 6.98 0.02 -28.96
CA GLU A 228 7.70 -0.69 -30.04
C GLU A 228 8.25 -2.04 -29.56
N VAL A 229 8.91 -2.08 -28.40
CA VAL A 229 9.43 -3.34 -27.81
C VAL A 229 8.29 -4.33 -27.53
N PHE A 230 7.16 -3.86 -27.00
CA PHE A 230 5.98 -4.69 -26.79
C PHE A 230 5.41 -5.25 -28.10
N LEU A 231 5.27 -4.41 -29.12
CA LEU A 231 4.75 -4.80 -30.43
C LEU A 231 5.65 -5.85 -31.10
N ASP A 232 6.97 -5.67 -31.05
CA ASP A 232 7.94 -6.62 -31.59
C ASP A 232 7.88 -7.97 -30.86
N MET A 233 7.74 -7.93 -29.53
CA MET A 233 7.58 -9.11 -28.68
C MET A 233 6.30 -9.88 -29.03
N ALA A 234 5.15 -9.19 -29.07
CA ALA A 234 3.86 -9.80 -29.40
C ALA A 234 3.83 -10.34 -30.84
N GLN A 235 4.42 -9.62 -31.80
CA GLN A 235 4.49 -10.08 -33.19
C GLN A 235 5.34 -11.36 -33.32
N ARG A 236 6.47 -11.44 -32.58
CA ARG A 236 7.30 -12.65 -32.53
C ARG A 236 6.54 -13.86 -31.97
N MET A 237 5.58 -13.64 -31.07
CA MET A 237 4.71 -14.68 -30.52
C MET A 237 3.51 -15.03 -31.43
N GLY A 238 3.35 -14.35 -32.57
CA GLY A 238 2.34 -14.68 -33.58
C GLY A 238 1.03 -13.90 -33.46
N PHE A 239 0.96 -12.88 -32.61
CA PHE A 239 -0.23 -12.03 -32.47
C PHE A 239 -0.39 -11.05 -33.63
N HIS A 240 -1.63 -10.64 -33.90
CA HIS A 240 -1.88 -9.43 -34.67
C HIS A 240 -1.59 -8.22 -33.77
N THR A 241 -0.71 -7.32 -34.22
CA THR A 241 -0.28 -6.17 -33.42
C THR A 241 -0.65 -4.86 -34.09
N VAL A 242 -1.06 -3.87 -33.28
CA VAL A 242 -1.43 -2.53 -33.75
C VAL A 242 -0.85 -1.47 -32.83
N ASN A 243 -0.19 -0.49 -33.44
CA ASN A 243 0.22 0.75 -32.79
C ASN A 243 -0.90 1.79 -32.97
N VAL A 244 -1.36 2.39 -31.88
CA VAL A 244 -2.42 3.39 -31.86
C VAL A 244 -1.78 4.76 -31.63
N ASP A 245 -1.36 5.38 -32.73
CA ASP A 245 -0.79 6.74 -32.79
C ASP A 245 0.39 7.00 -31.81
N ASN A 246 1.14 5.95 -31.43
CA ASN A 246 2.21 5.97 -30.44
C ASN A 246 1.76 6.44 -29.04
N GLN A 247 0.47 6.27 -28.72
CA GLN A 247 -0.11 6.56 -27.41
C GLN A 247 -0.55 5.27 -26.70
N ALA A 248 -0.94 4.27 -27.48
CA ALA A 248 -1.28 2.94 -27.00
C ALA A 248 -0.85 1.90 -28.06
N ALA A 249 -0.90 0.63 -27.68
CA ALA A 249 -0.72 -0.49 -28.59
C ALA A 249 -1.57 -1.66 -28.14
N TYR A 250 -1.82 -2.62 -29.03
CA TYR A 250 -2.42 -3.88 -28.61
C TYR A 250 -1.88 -5.08 -29.37
N ALA A 251 -1.94 -6.24 -28.71
CA ALA A 251 -1.79 -7.56 -29.29
C ALA A 251 -3.16 -8.25 -29.31
N GLU A 252 -3.54 -8.87 -30.42
CA GLU A 252 -4.86 -9.49 -30.62
C GLU A 252 -4.73 -10.93 -31.12
N MET A 253 -5.60 -11.81 -30.62
CA MET A 253 -5.84 -13.15 -31.14
C MET A 253 -7.34 -13.47 -31.24
N GLY A 254 -7.66 -14.60 -31.87
CA GLY A 254 -9.02 -15.09 -31.99
C GLY A 254 -9.80 -14.39 -33.12
N GLN A 255 -11.09 -14.71 -33.21
CA GLN A 255 -12.01 -14.17 -34.21
C GLN A 255 -13.36 -13.97 -33.53
N GLY A 256 -14.16 -13.02 -34.00
CA GLY A 256 -15.45 -12.70 -33.41
C GLY A 256 -15.85 -11.25 -33.66
N GLN A 257 -17.14 -10.96 -33.50
CA GLN A 257 -17.63 -9.58 -33.57
C GLN A 257 -17.23 -8.81 -32.31
N ASP A 258 -17.43 -9.40 -31.14
CA ASP A 258 -17.06 -8.80 -29.86
C ASP A 258 -15.61 -9.11 -29.47
N MET A 259 -15.10 -8.31 -28.54
CA MET A 259 -13.73 -8.41 -28.03
C MET A 259 -13.72 -8.33 -26.50
N VAL A 260 -12.89 -9.15 -25.87
CA VAL A 260 -12.56 -9.07 -24.44
C VAL A 260 -11.10 -8.68 -24.26
N ALA A 261 -10.79 -7.92 -23.21
CA ALA A 261 -9.46 -7.36 -23.04
C ALA A 261 -8.86 -7.59 -21.66
N ALA A 262 -7.54 -7.73 -21.64
CA ALA A 262 -6.74 -7.27 -20.53
C ALA A 262 -6.16 -5.89 -20.87
N VAL A 263 -6.09 -5.01 -19.89
CA VAL A 263 -5.53 -3.66 -20.04
C VAL A 263 -4.35 -3.52 -19.09
N CYS A 264 -3.22 -2.99 -19.59
CA CYS A 264 -1.98 -2.77 -18.85
C CYS A 264 -1.34 -1.44 -19.27
N HIS A 265 -0.29 -1.01 -18.59
CA HIS A 265 0.52 0.12 -19.04
C HIS A 265 2.01 -0.19 -19.06
N LEU A 266 2.75 0.60 -19.85
CA LEU A 266 4.20 0.44 -20.02
C LEU A 266 4.97 1.68 -19.60
N ASP A 267 4.30 2.82 -19.37
CA ASP A 267 4.92 3.96 -18.71
C ASP A 267 5.17 3.66 -17.23
N VAL A 268 6.19 4.31 -16.68
CA VAL A 268 6.61 4.11 -15.28
C VAL A 268 6.87 5.45 -14.61
N VAL A 269 6.68 5.50 -13.29
CA VAL A 269 7.14 6.65 -12.50
C VAL A 269 8.68 6.78 -12.51
N PRO A 270 9.21 8.00 -12.31
CA PRO A 270 10.65 8.20 -12.11
C PRO A 270 11.23 7.26 -11.05
N ALA A 271 12.44 6.76 -11.28
CA ALA A 271 13.09 5.84 -10.33
C ALA A 271 13.40 6.50 -8.98
N GLY A 272 13.67 7.81 -8.96
CA GLY A 272 14.07 8.53 -7.75
C GLY A 272 15.44 8.08 -7.22
N SER A 273 15.67 8.27 -5.92
CA SER A 273 16.89 7.86 -5.22
C SER A 273 16.67 6.64 -4.34
N GLY A 274 17.76 5.93 -3.98
CA GLY A 274 17.70 4.82 -3.02
C GLY A 274 17.72 3.41 -3.64
N TRP A 275 17.99 3.31 -4.93
CA TRP A 275 18.20 2.03 -5.62
C TRP A 275 19.58 1.46 -5.32
N ASP A 276 19.63 0.15 -5.05
CA ASP A 276 20.87 -0.59 -4.82
C ASP A 276 21.59 -0.96 -6.12
N SER A 277 20.88 -0.92 -7.24
CA SER A 277 21.35 -1.23 -8.59
C SER A 277 20.71 -0.29 -9.62
N ASP A 278 21.07 -0.43 -10.90
CA ASP A 278 20.44 0.36 -11.96
C ASP A 278 18.94 -0.01 -12.07
N PRO A 279 18.00 0.94 -11.86
CA PRO A 279 16.57 0.69 -11.90
C PRO A 279 16.07 0.13 -13.23
N PHE A 280 16.79 0.36 -14.34
CA PHE A 280 16.40 -0.09 -15.67
C PHE A 280 17.23 -1.29 -16.14
N THR A 281 17.89 -2.00 -15.23
CA THR A 281 18.53 -3.29 -15.52
C THR A 281 17.96 -4.37 -14.61
N LEU A 282 17.16 -5.29 -15.18
CA LEU A 282 16.52 -6.37 -14.43
C LEU A 282 17.56 -7.24 -13.70
N GLN A 283 17.53 -7.20 -12.37
CA GLN A 283 18.30 -8.10 -11.51
C GLN A 283 17.45 -9.33 -11.17
N VAL A 284 18.08 -10.49 -11.24
CA VAL A 284 17.44 -11.78 -10.92
C VAL A 284 18.20 -12.41 -9.76
N ASP A 285 17.54 -12.54 -8.61
CA ASP A 285 18.06 -13.24 -7.43
C ASP A 285 17.09 -14.35 -7.01
N GLY A 286 17.34 -15.56 -7.53
CA GLY A 286 16.43 -16.68 -7.37
C GLY A 286 15.06 -16.37 -7.98
N ASP A 287 14.04 -16.31 -7.12
CA ASP A 287 12.66 -15.98 -7.50
C ASP A 287 12.38 -14.47 -7.51
N ARG A 288 13.29 -13.65 -6.98
CA ARG A 288 13.10 -12.20 -6.86
C ARG A 288 13.64 -11.48 -8.10
N LEU A 289 12.76 -10.76 -8.78
CA LEU A 289 13.07 -9.90 -9.91
C LEU A 289 13.04 -8.43 -9.47
N VAL A 290 14.12 -7.68 -9.68
CA VAL A 290 14.22 -6.28 -9.23
C VAL A 290 14.50 -5.36 -10.42
N ALA A 291 13.58 -4.44 -10.70
CA ALA A 291 13.69 -3.35 -11.68
C ALA A 291 12.49 -2.41 -11.53
N ARG A 292 12.59 -1.19 -12.07
CA ARG A 292 11.42 -0.30 -12.18
C ARG A 292 10.43 -0.88 -13.20
N GLY A 293 9.17 -0.96 -12.78
CA GLY A 293 8.06 -1.47 -13.55
C GLY A 293 7.95 -2.99 -13.61
N VAL A 294 8.74 -3.71 -12.80
CA VAL A 294 8.67 -5.17 -12.72
C VAL A 294 7.37 -5.64 -12.06
N MET A 295 6.82 -4.86 -11.13
CA MET A 295 5.52 -5.09 -10.52
C MET A 295 4.44 -4.23 -11.18
N ASP A 296 4.78 -2.99 -11.52
CA ASP A 296 3.81 -1.96 -11.96
C ASP A 296 4.33 -1.21 -13.21
N ASP A 297 3.98 -1.61 -14.44
CA ASP A 297 3.07 -2.71 -14.82
C ASP A 297 3.63 -3.55 -15.99
N LYS A 298 4.97 -3.55 -16.18
CA LYS A 298 5.60 -4.33 -17.26
C LYS A 298 5.59 -5.82 -16.98
N GLY A 299 5.81 -6.24 -15.73
CA GLY A 299 5.73 -7.65 -15.33
C GLY A 299 4.36 -8.26 -15.61
N PRO A 300 3.26 -7.64 -15.16
CA PRO A 300 1.92 -8.14 -15.44
C PRO A 300 1.54 -8.07 -16.91
N ALA A 301 1.92 -7.02 -17.64
CA ALA A 301 1.74 -6.96 -19.09
C ALA A 301 2.38 -8.16 -19.82
N VAL A 302 3.62 -8.53 -19.44
CA VAL A 302 4.27 -9.75 -19.96
C VAL A 302 3.52 -11.00 -19.49
N GLY A 303 3.06 -11.03 -18.23
CA GLY A 303 2.17 -12.07 -17.67
C GLY A 303 0.96 -12.36 -18.56
N VAL A 304 0.19 -11.32 -18.89
CA VAL A 304 -0.97 -11.44 -19.78
C VAL A 304 -0.55 -11.88 -21.18
N LEU A 305 0.54 -11.34 -21.73
CA LEU A 305 0.99 -11.71 -23.07
C LEU A 305 1.33 -13.21 -23.16
N TYR A 306 1.99 -13.76 -22.14
CA TYR A 306 2.28 -15.19 -22.05
C TYR A 306 1.02 -16.04 -21.80
N ALA A 307 0.06 -15.52 -21.02
CA ALA A 307 -1.25 -16.15 -20.87
C ALA A 307 -1.98 -16.28 -22.22
N MET A 308 -1.99 -15.19 -23.01
CA MET A 308 -2.52 -15.21 -24.37
C MET A 308 -1.74 -16.16 -25.28
N LYS A 309 -0.41 -16.23 -25.15
CA LYS A 309 0.41 -17.15 -25.96
C LYS A 309 0.02 -18.59 -25.69
N SER A 310 -0.17 -18.94 -24.43
CA SER A 310 -0.65 -20.26 -24.02
C SER A 310 -2.04 -20.60 -24.56
N LEU A 311 -2.93 -19.60 -24.69
CA LEU A 311 -4.24 -19.79 -25.35
C LEU A 311 -4.12 -19.95 -26.86
N LEU A 312 -3.22 -19.21 -27.50
CA LEU A 312 -2.97 -19.28 -28.94
C LEU A 312 -2.42 -20.66 -29.35
N GLU A 313 -1.63 -21.28 -28.49
CA GLU A 313 -1.03 -22.61 -28.68
C GLU A 313 -1.99 -23.78 -28.29
N ASP A 314 -3.10 -23.49 -27.63
CA ASP A 314 -4.10 -24.50 -27.25
C ASP A 314 -5.03 -24.82 -28.43
N GLU A 315 -4.75 -25.92 -29.14
CA GLU A 315 -5.55 -26.37 -30.29
C GLU A 315 -7.03 -26.65 -29.96
N ASN A 316 -7.39 -26.82 -28.68
CA ASN A 316 -8.76 -27.06 -28.26
C ASN A 316 -9.52 -25.76 -27.93
N PHE A 317 -8.83 -24.63 -27.88
CA PHE A 317 -9.43 -23.35 -27.59
C PHE A 317 -9.91 -22.66 -28.87
N LEU A 318 -11.22 -22.55 -29.03
CA LEU A 318 -11.88 -21.89 -30.16
C LEU A 318 -12.71 -20.70 -29.64
N PRO A 319 -12.08 -19.54 -29.39
CA PRO A 319 -12.77 -18.40 -28.81
C PRO A 319 -13.88 -17.89 -29.75
N GLN A 320 -15.01 -17.49 -29.17
CA GLN A 320 -16.12 -16.86 -29.89
C GLN A 320 -15.96 -15.34 -30.01
N LYS A 321 -15.05 -14.77 -29.21
CA LYS A 321 -14.68 -13.36 -29.18
C LYS A 321 -13.20 -13.17 -29.45
N ARG A 322 -12.81 -12.00 -29.95
CA ARG A 322 -11.40 -11.62 -30.02
C ARG A 322 -10.86 -11.37 -28.60
N ILE A 323 -9.58 -11.62 -28.40
CA ILE A 323 -8.88 -11.35 -27.14
C ILE A 323 -7.79 -10.31 -27.42
N ARG A 324 -7.80 -9.19 -26.68
CA ARG A 324 -6.76 -8.16 -26.75
C ARG A 324 -6.01 -8.03 -25.43
N LEU A 325 -4.70 -7.84 -25.53
CA LEU A 325 -3.93 -7.12 -24.51
C LEU A 325 -3.72 -5.71 -25.03
N ILE A 326 -4.33 -4.72 -24.36
CA ILE A 326 -4.20 -3.30 -24.66
C ILE A 326 -3.16 -2.73 -23.69
N VAL A 327 -2.14 -2.04 -24.20
CA VAL A 327 -1.13 -1.36 -23.40
C VAL A 327 -1.16 0.15 -23.63
N GLY A 328 -1.22 0.91 -22.54
CA GLY A 328 -1.04 2.37 -22.56
C GLY A 328 0.39 2.81 -22.27
N SER A 329 0.65 4.10 -22.48
CA SER A 329 1.96 4.72 -22.21
C SER A 329 1.85 6.06 -21.48
N ASN A 330 0.81 6.24 -20.67
CA ASN A 330 0.58 7.47 -19.90
C ASN A 330 -0.37 7.27 -18.71
N GLU A 331 -0.44 6.07 -18.15
CA GLU A 331 -1.29 5.79 -16.98
C GLU A 331 -0.93 6.70 -15.80
N GLU A 332 0.38 6.76 -15.49
CA GLU A 332 0.97 7.35 -14.29
C GLU A 332 0.83 8.88 -14.24
N LYS A 333 0.36 9.47 -15.34
CA LYS A 333 0.11 10.91 -15.50
C LYS A 333 -1.32 11.22 -15.96
N GLY A 334 -2.27 10.33 -15.68
CA GLY A 334 -3.70 10.58 -15.84
C GLY A 334 -4.34 9.91 -17.05
N SER A 335 -3.69 8.90 -17.64
CA SER A 335 -4.27 7.96 -18.62
C SER A 335 -4.81 8.60 -19.91
N ALA A 336 -4.21 9.71 -20.37
CA ALA A 336 -4.66 10.37 -21.61
C ALA A 336 -4.54 9.46 -22.85
N CYS A 337 -3.64 8.47 -22.80
CA CYS A 337 -3.48 7.43 -23.81
C CYS A 337 -4.76 6.61 -24.03
N MET A 338 -5.48 6.24 -22.97
CA MET A 338 -6.72 5.47 -23.07
C MET A 338 -7.91 6.35 -23.44
N ALA A 339 -7.90 7.62 -23.04
CA ALA A 339 -8.85 8.60 -23.55
C ALA A 339 -8.74 8.73 -25.08
N HIS A 340 -7.53 8.69 -25.65
CA HIS A 340 -7.32 8.62 -27.09
C HIS A 340 -7.77 7.28 -27.67
N TYR A 341 -7.33 6.15 -27.11
CA TYR A 341 -7.74 4.80 -27.55
C TYR A 341 -9.27 4.68 -27.67
N SER A 342 -10.01 5.11 -26.65
CA SER A 342 -11.47 5.02 -26.63
C SER A 342 -12.19 5.81 -27.74
N GLN A 343 -11.50 6.75 -28.38
CA GLN A 343 -12.04 7.55 -29.48
C GLN A 343 -11.78 6.94 -30.86
N VAL A 344 -10.72 6.15 -31.00
CA VAL A 344 -10.23 5.66 -32.31
C VAL A 344 -10.28 4.15 -32.46
N GLU A 345 -10.38 3.41 -31.37
CA GLU A 345 -10.41 1.95 -31.32
C GLU A 345 -11.69 1.41 -30.68
N GLU A 346 -11.88 0.10 -30.83
CA GLU A 346 -13.00 -0.62 -30.22
C GLU A 346 -12.86 -0.77 -28.70
N ILE A 347 -13.97 -0.52 -27.99
CA ILE A 347 -14.09 -0.72 -26.54
C ILE A 347 -14.38 -2.19 -26.23
N PRO A 348 -13.69 -2.81 -25.26
CA PRO A 348 -13.95 -4.18 -24.85
C PRO A 348 -15.38 -4.36 -24.30
N SER A 349 -15.97 -5.50 -24.64
CA SER A 349 -17.27 -5.93 -24.11
C SER A 349 -17.18 -6.34 -22.63
N ALA A 350 -16.02 -6.84 -22.21
CA ALA A 350 -15.67 -7.21 -20.85
C ALA A 350 -14.14 -7.35 -20.74
N GLY A 351 -13.59 -7.15 -19.56
CA GLY A 351 -12.16 -7.31 -19.36
C GLY A 351 -11.70 -6.99 -17.95
N PHE A 352 -10.39 -6.99 -17.78
CA PHE A 352 -9.75 -6.65 -16.51
C PHE A 352 -8.47 -5.85 -16.76
N THR A 353 -8.04 -5.10 -15.75
CA THR A 353 -6.66 -4.61 -15.68
C THR A 353 -5.84 -5.56 -14.83
N ALA A 354 -4.63 -5.85 -15.30
CA ALA A 354 -3.63 -6.60 -14.54
C ALA A 354 -2.70 -5.65 -13.77
N ASP A 355 -3.14 -4.42 -13.51
CA ASP A 355 -2.56 -3.42 -12.61
C ASP A 355 -3.52 -3.23 -11.41
N ALA A 356 -3.47 -4.18 -10.47
CA ALA A 356 -4.39 -4.29 -9.35
C ALA A 356 -3.88 -5.31 -8.30
N VAL A 357 -4.72 -5.58 -7.29
CA VAL A 357 -4.58 -6.73 -6.39
C VAL A 357 -5.53 -7.85 -6.81
N PHE A 358 -5.24 -9.07 -6.38
CA PHE A 358 -6.19 -10.19 -6.37
C PHE A 358 -6.94 -10.24 -5.03
N PRO A 359 -8.19 -10.78 -5.00
CA PRO A 359 -9.02 -11.23 -6.13
C PRO A 359 -9.65 -10.04 -6.89
N ALA A 360 -10.72 -10.25 -7.67
CA ALA A 360 -11.28 -9.20 -8.52
C ALA A 360 -11.84 -8.02 -7.72
N ILE A 361 -11.55 -6.80 -8.16
CA ILE A 361 -12.05 -5.55 -7.58
C ILE A 361 -13.33 -5.15 -8.31
N TYR A 362 -14.47 -5.25 -7.63
CA TYR A 362 -15.76 -4.89 -8.22
C TYR A 362 -16.12 -3.42 -8.02
N ALA A 363 -15.52 -2.77 -7.03
CA ALA A 363 -15.83 -1.39 -6.66
C ALA A 363 -14.59 -0.61 -6.25
N GLU A 364 -14.54 0.65 -6.68
CA GLU A 364 -13.49 1.60 -6.33
C GLU A 364 -14.13 2.96 -6.00
N LYS A 365 -13.71 3.59 -4.89
CA LYS A 365 -14.22 4.90 -4.44
C LYS A 365 -14.16 5.97 -5.54
N GLY A 366 -15.13 6.87 -5.54
CA GLY A 366 -15.02 8.09 -6.32
C GLY A 366 -13.92 9.01 -5.79
N ASN A 367 -13.48 9.96 -6.61
CA ASN A 367 -12.51 10.98 -6.22
C ASN A 367 -13.08 12.35 -6.54
N ALA A 368 -13.02 13.30 -5.61
CA ALA A 368 -13.36 14.68 -5.90
C ALA A 368 -12.32 15.66 -5.36
N VAL A 369 -12.13 16.74 -6.11
CA VAL A 369 -11.38 17.91 -5.68
C VAL A 369 -12.39 18.97 -5.28
N ILE A 370 -12.27 19.48 -4.06
CA ILE A 370 -13.13 20.53 -3.50
C ILE A 370 -12.27 21.76 -3.25
N SER A 371 -12.64 22.90 -3.82
CA SER A 371 -12.00 24.18 -3.53
C SER A 371 -12.87 24.99 -2.59
N LEU A 372 -12.32 25.30 -1.42
CA LEU A 372 -12.90 26.16 -0.40
C LEU A 372 -12.25 27.54 -0.48
N LEU A 373 -13.06 28.58 -0.63
CA LEU A 373 -12.63 29.96 -0.76
C LEU A 373 -13.24 30.81 0.35
N MET A 374 -12.39 31.50 1.11
CA MET A 374 -12.78 32.49 2.11
C MET A 374 -12.28 33.88 1.71
N GLU A 375 -13.19 34.86 1.67
CA GLU A 375 -12.79 36.27 1.55
C GLU A 375 -12.18 36.78 2.87
N ARG A 376 -10.96 37.32 2.78
CA ARG A 376 -10.18 37.82 3.92
C ARG A 376 -10.35 39.31 4.10
N ASN A 377 -10.02 39.78 5.31
CA ASN A 377 -10.08 41.19 5.64
C ASN A 377 -8.84 41.61 6.44
N GLY A 378 -8.75 42.92 6.73
CA GLY A 378 -7.58 43.50 7.39
C GLY A 378 -7.32 43.01 8.81
N ASP A 379 -8.27 42.31 9.44
CA ASP A 379 -8.19 41.88 10.84
C ASP A 379 -7.53 40.49 10.99
N ASP A 380 -7.42 39.72 9.90
CA ASP A 380 -6.85 38.37 9.94
C ASP A 380 -5.32 38.41 10.14
N ALA A 381 -4.78 37.64 11.10
CA ALA A 381 -3.37 37.74 11.53
C ALA A 381 -2.35 37.21 10.50
N ILE A 382 -2.73 36.23 9.66
CA ILE A 382 -1.85 35.69 8.62
C ILE A 382 -1.72 36.72 7.49
N LEU A 383 -0.49 37.04 7.08
CA LEU A 383 -0.23 37.85 5.88
C LEU A 383 -0.31 36.98 4.62
N SER A 384 0.39 35.84 4.65
CA SER A 384 0.40 34.87 3.56
C SER A 384 0.67 33.46 4.08
N ALA A 385 0.18 32.45 3.36
CA ALA A 385 0.54 31.06 3.60
C ALA A 385 0.53 30.26 2.30
N SER A 386 1.38 29.24 2.21
CA SER A 386 1.42 28.31 1.08
C SER A 386 1.81 26.91 1.55
N ALA A 387 1.10 25.90 1.07
CA ALA A 387 1.42 24.50 1.34
C ALA A 387 0.96 23.58 0.22
N GLY A 388 1.67 22.47 0.06
CA GLY A 388 1.33 21.40 -0.86
C GLY A 388 1.81 21.63 -2.30
N GLU A 389 2.26 20.54 -2.93
CA GLU A 389 2.74 20.52 -4.32
C GLU A 389 1.69 19.94 -5.28
N ALA A 390 0.90 18.99 -4.79
CA ALA A 390 -0.18 18.35 -5.55
C ALA A 390 -1.36 18.01 -4.62
N VAL A 391 -2.57 18.13 -5.16
CA VAL A 391 -3.81 17.90 -4.41
C VAL A 391 -3.99 16.45 -3.94
N ASN A 392 -3.42 15.50 -4.68
CA ASN A 392 -3.43 14.07 -4.38
C ASN A 392 -2.32 13.64 -3.38
N MET A 393 -1.65 14.57 -2.72
CA MET A 393 -0.65 14.29 -1.69
C MET A 393 -0.97 15.00 -0.37
N VAL A 394 -0.61 14.36 0.74
CA VAL A 394 -0.54 15.02 2.06
C VAL A 394 0.65 15.98 2.06
N PRO A 395 0.47 17.27 2.36
CA PRO A 395 1.57 18.24 2.36
C PRO A 395 2.65 17.93 3.39
N GLY A 396 3.90 17.84 2.93
CA GLY A 396 5.08 17.69 3.79
C GLY A 396 5.60 19.01 4.37
N GLU A 397 5.22 20.16 3.79
CA GLU A 397 5.64 21.48 4.28
C GLU A 397 4.50 22.50 4.15
N CYS A 398 4.41 23.40 5.13
CA CYS A 398 3.54 24.57 5.12
C CYS A 398 4.33 25.81 5.57
N GLN A 399 4.33 26.86 4.75
CA GLN A 399 4.96 28.14 5.06
C GLN A 399 3.89 29.17 5.40
N VAL A 400 4.09 29.91 6.49
CA VAL A 400 3.15 30.94 6.97
C VAL A 400 3.92 32.19 7.38
N THR A 401 3.48 33.34 6.91
CA THR A 401 3.96 34.66 7.34
C THR A 401 2.87 35.35 8.14
N LEU A 402 3.17 35.73 9.37
CA LEU A 402 2.27 36.53 10.21
C LEU A 402 2.53 38.03 10.04
N LYS A 403 1.49 38.86 10.19
CA LYS A 403 1.65 40.33 10.27
C LYS A 403 2.59 40.74 11.40
N GLU A 404 2.52 40.01 12.51
CA GLU A 404 3.40 40.15 13.68
C GLU A 404 3.97 38.77 14.02
N GLY A 405 5.30 38.61 13.99
CA GLY A 405 5.97 37.33 14.34
C GLY A 405 6.86 36.71 13.26
N GLY A 406 6.83 37.25 12.03
CA GLY A 406 7.71 36.82 10.94
C GLY A 406 7.29 35.51 10.28
N ASP A 407 8.19 34.97 9.46
CA ASP A 407 7.96 33.73 8.70
C ASP A 407 8.13 32.49 9.59
N GLN A 408 7.24 31.52 9.39
CA GLN A 408 7.23 30.21 10.05
C GLN A 408 7.16 29.11 8.99
N THR A 409 7.83 28.00 9.27
CA THR A 409 7.78 26.80 8.43
C THR A 409 7.40 25.62 9.29
N TYR A 410 6.39 24.89 8.86
CA TYR A 410 5.87 23.70 9.51
C TYR A 410 6.17 22.49 8.65
N GLN A 411 6.58 21.41 9.31
CA GLN A 411 6.97 20.16 8.66
C GLN A 411 5.96 19.07 8.97
N GLY A 412 5.66 18.28 7.96
CA GLY A 412 4.78 17.14 7.96
C GLY A 412 5.45 15.92 7.33
N ASP A 413 4.67 14.85 7.18
CA ASP A 413 5.08 13.63 6.50
C ASP A 413 4.18 13.42 5.28
N ILE A 414 4.79 13.30 4.09
CA ILE A 414 4.08 13.09 2.83
C ILE A 414 3.48 11.69 2.81
N ALA A 415 2.24 11.59 2.33
CA ALA A 415 1.54 10.35 2.03
C ALA A 415 0.58 10.57 0.85
N HIS A 416 0.00 9.50 0.32
CA HIS A 416 -1.00 9.62 -0.73
C HIS A 416 -2.34 10.11 -0.15
N ALA A 417 -3.08 10.94 -0.89
CA ALA A 417 -4.33 11.53 -0.42
C ALA A 417 -5.48 10.52 -0.21
N SER A 418 -5.37 9.28 -0.72
CA SER A 418 -6.34 8.22 -0.41
C SER A 418 -6.14 7.58 0.96
N THR A 419 -4.94 7.68 1.51
CA THR A 419 -4.53 7.14 2.82
C THR A 419 -3.88 8.23 3.67
N PRO A 420 -4.57 9.37 3.90
CA PRO A 420 -3.99 10.52 4.58
C PRO A 420 -3.53 10.22 6.01
N GLU A 421 -4.06 9.17 6.64
CA GLU A 421 -3.68 8.65 7.96
C GLU A 421 -2.23 8.13 8.03
N GLN A 422 -1.64 7.78 6.90
CA GLN A 422 -0.22 7.38 6.82
C GLN A 422 0.73 8.58 6.87
N GLY A 423 0.22 9.77 6.57
CA GLY A 423 0.97 11.02 6.57
C GLY A 423 0.77 11.84 7.84
N ARG A 424 1.42 13.01 7.87
CA ARG A 424 1.19 14.03 8.89
C ARG A 424 1.05 15.36 8.18
N ASN A 425 -0.17 15.84 8.03
CA ASN A 425 -0.47 17.01 7.21
C ASN A 425 0.15 18.30 7.76
N ALA A 426 1.10 18.90 7.04
CA ALA A 426 1.78 20.13 7.46
C ALA A 426 0.84 21.34 7.61
N ILE A 427 -0.29 21.36 6.88
CA ILE A 427 -1.33 22.40 7.06
C ILE A 427 -1.98 22.23 8.42
N SER A 428 -2.41 21.01 8.79
CA SER A 428 -3.02 20.77 10.12
C SER A 428 -2.06 21.10 11.26
N VAL A 429 -0.76 20.76 11.12
CA VAL A 429 0.28 21.16 12.09
C VAL A 429 0.35 22.68 12.22
N ALA A 430 0.37 23.40 11.09
CA ALA A 430 0.43 24.86 11.10
C ALA A 430 -0.80 25.48 11.77
N MET A 431 -2.00 25.02 11.41
CA MET A 431 -3.24 25.58 11.94
C MET A 431 -3.40 25.34 13.45
N GLU A 432 -2.91 24.21 13.98
CA GLU A 432 -2.96 23.89 15.42
C GLU A 432 -2.01 24.76 16.25
N ASP A 433 -0.77 24.91 15.78
CA ASP A 433 0.20 25.80 16.45
C ASP A 433 -0.22 27.27 16.36
N LEU A 434 -0.76 27.71 15.20
CA LEU A 434 -1.25 29.07 15.02
C LEU A 434 -2.42 29.40 15.92
N GLU A 435 -3.39 28.49 16.11
CA GLU A 435 -4.50 28.70 17.05
C GLU A 435 -3.96 29.04 18.45
N THR A 436 -3.03 28.22 18.96
CA THR A 436 -2.41 28.43 20.28
C THR A 436 -1.65 29.77 20.36
N ARG A 437 -0.91 30.14 19.31
CA ARG A 437 -0.13 31.40 19.29
C ARG A 437 -1.01 32.65 19.19
N LEU A 438 -2.06 32.59 18.39
CA LEU A 438 -3.00 33.69 18.22
C LEU A 438 -3.75 33.95 19.53
N GLU A 439 -4.18 32.89 20.22
CA GLU A 439 -4.76 33.01 21.57
C GLU A 439 -3.80 33.66 22.57
N ALA A 440 -2.53 33.24 22.58
CA ALA A 440 -1.53 33.79 23.50
C ALA A 440 -1.20 35.27 23.24
N THR A 441 -1.35 35.73 22.00
CA THR A 441 -1.08 37.12 21.59
C THR A 441 -2.33 38.00 21.58
N GLY A 442 -3.52 37.41 21.74
CA GLY A 442 -4.80 38.11 21.61
C GLY A 442 -5.14 38.52 20.18
N LEU A 443 -4.46 37.93 19.20
CA LEU A 443 -4.74 38.09 17.77
C LEU A 443 -5.76 37.04 17.32
N SER A 444 -6.38 37.23 16.17
CA SER A 444 -7.34 36.28 15.59
C SER A 444 -7.12 36.13 14.10
N ASP A 445 -7.42 34.94 13.58
CA ASP A 445 -7.47 34.70 12.14
C ASP A 445 -8.67 33.80 11.83
N ARG A 446 -9.58 34.28 10.97
CA ARG A 446 -10.83 33.56 10.68
C ARG A 446 -10.60 32.25 9.95
N PHE A 447 -9.53 32.15 9.15
CA PHE A 447 -9.22 30.91 8.45
C PHE A 447 -8.73 29.84 9.42
N VAL A 448 -7.89 30.21 10.40
CA VAL A 448 -7.43 29.30 11.46
C VAL A 448 -8.62 28.77 12.25
N SER A 449 -9.53 29.65 12.70
CA SER A 449 -10.75 29.24 13.43
C SER A 449 -11.66 28.34 12.60
N PHE A 450 -11.84 28.63 11.32
CA PHE A 450 -12.57 27.76 10.39
C PHE A 450 -11.90 26.39 10.29
N TYR A 451 -10.59 26.35 10.05
CA TYR A 451 -9.86 25.12 9.81
C TYR A 451 -9.98 24.20 11.02
N GLN A 452 -9.80 24.71 12.23
CA GLN A 452 -9.91 23.90 13.45
C GLN A 452 -11.34 23.41 13.70
N ALA A 453 -12.32 24.27 13.46
CA ALA A 453 -13.72 23.93 13.68
C ALA A 453 -14.28 22.92 12.66
N MET A 454 -13.78 22.91 11.43
CA MET A 454 -14.35 22.15 10.32
C MET A 454 -13.46 21.03 9.77
N LEU A 455 -12.15 21.06 10.02
CA LEU A 455 -11.19 20.05 9.57
C LEU A 455 -10.34 19.57 10.75
N GLY A 456 -9.47 20.42 11.30
CA GLY A 456 -8.51 20.04 12.33
C GLY A 456 -7.63 18.87 11.87
N TRP A 457 -7.67 17.78 12.64
CA TRP A 457 -6.99 16.50 12.34
C TRP A 457 -7.94 15.43 11.79
N GLU A 458 -9.19 15.77 11.51
CA GLU A 458 -10.19 14.84 11.00
C GLU A 458 -9.90 14.45 9.55
N LEU A 459 -10.10 13.16 9.24
CA LEU A 459 -9.81 12.59 7.93
C LEU A 459 -11.05 11.99 7.26
N ASP A 460 -12.21 11.92 7.92
CA ASP A 460 -13.44 11.32 7.38
C ASP A 460 -14.46 12.34 6.86
N GLY A 461 -14.32 13.62 7.24
CA GLY A 461 -15.19 14.71 6.82
C GLY A 461 -16.52 14.77 7.56
N GLU A 462 -16.65 14.17 8.74
CA GLU A 462 -17.80 14.30 9.63
C GLU A 462 -18.24 15.76 9.82
N LYS A 463 -17.31 16.65 10.19
CA LYS A 463 -17.61 18.08 10.39
C LYS A 463 -18.00 18.79 9.11
N LEU A 464 -17.47 18.34 7.97
CA LEU A 464 -17.81 18.89 6.65
C LEU A 464 -19.16 18.38 6.13
N GLY A 465 -19.82 17.46 6.85
CA GLY A 465 -21.05 16.80 6.37
C GLY A 465 -20.79 15.82 5.22
N LEU A 466 -19.56 15.31 5.12
CA LEU A 466 -19.08 14.41 4.07
C LEU A 466 -18.79 12.98 4.56
N ALA A 467 -18.84 12.74 5.87
CA ALA A 467 -18.70 11.39 6.42
C ALA A 467 -19.78 10.46 5.85
N PHE A 468 -19.32 9.39 5.21
CA PHE A 468 -20.14 8.37 4.61
C PHE A 468 -19.34 7.07 4.60
N GLU A 469 -20.01 5.93 4.63
CA GLU A 469 -19.38 4.61 4.66
C GLU A 469 -20.22 3.62 3.85
N ASP A 470 -19.55 2.79 3.04
CA ASP A 470 -20.11 1.59 2.43
C ASP A 470 -19.02 0.52 2.31
N GLU A 471 -19.23 -0.54 1.54
CA GLU A 471 -18.26 -1.64 1.38
C GLU A 471 -16.89 -1.19 0.82
N THR A 472 -16.79 -0.02 0.17
CA THR A 472 -15.49 0.55 -0.22
C THR A 472 -14.75 1.25 0.92
N GLY A 473 -15.35 1.29 2.11
CA GLY A 473 -14.87 1.93 3.34
C GLY A 473 -15.37 3.36 3.54
N VAL A 474 -14.82 4.05 4.54
CA VAL A 474 -15.20 5.44 4.89
C VAL A 474 -14.72 6.49 3.88
N THR A 475 -15.43 7.61 3.76
CA THR A 475 -14.90 8.82 3.08
C THR A 475 -13.53 9.15 3.66
N THR A 476 -12.57 9.53 2.80
CA THR A 476 -11.30 10.12 3.24
C THR A 476 -11.15 11.54 2.72
N VAL A 477 -10.58 12.42 3.54
CA VAL A 477 -10.41 13.85 3.29
C VAL A 477 -8.95 14.24 3.50
N ASN A 478 -8.33 14.80 2.48
CA ASN A 478 -6.98 15.37 2.53
C ASN A 478 -7.01 16.87 2.23
N ALA A 479 -6.51 17.68 3.16
CA ALA A 479 -6.17 19.09 2.90
C ALA A 479 -4.87 19.15 2.08
N GLY A 480 -4.99 19.19 0.75
CA GLY A 480 -3.87 18.97 -0.17
C GLY A 480 -3.13 20.23 -0.60
N LEU A 481 -3.81 21.37 -0.75
CA LEU A 481 -3.16 22.62 -1.16
C LEU A 481 -3.72 23.81 -0.36
N LEU A 482 -2.83 24.67 0.12
CA LEU A 482 -3.18 25.93 0.78
C LEU A 482 -2.55 27.11 0.05
N SER A 483 -3.33 28.16 -0.17
CA SER A 483 -2.84 29.47 -0.58
C SER A 483 -3.61 30.55 0.16
N ILE A 484 -2.91 31.42 0.86
CA ILE A 484 -3.47 32.55 1.59
C ILE A 484 -2.73 33.82 1.16
N ASP A 485 -3.47 34.88 0.85
CA ASP A 485 -2.97 36.24 0.66
C ASP A 485 -3.82 37.27 1.43
N GLU A 486 -3.61 38.57 1.24
CA GLU A 486 -4.36 39.62 1.94
C GLU A 486 -5.87 39.65 1.63
N LYS A 487 -6.30 39.08 0.50
CA LYS A 487 -7.67 39.17 -0.02
C LYS A 487 -8.45 37.88 0.13
N GLU A 488 -7.81 36.73 -0.02
CA GLU A 488 -8.47 35.43 0.05
C GLU A 488 -7.61 34.34 0.70
N ALA A 489 -8.29 33.36 1.31
CA ALA A 489 -7.71 32.08 1.67
C ALA A 489 -8.39 30.99 0.84
N ARG A 490 -7.58 30.17 0.19
CA ARG A 490 -8.01 29.06 -0.64
C ARG A 490 -7.41 27.76 -0.10
N LEU A 491 -8.29 26.83 0.24
CA LEU A 491 -7.94 25.47 0.62
C LEU A 491 -8.51 24.51 -0.42
N ILE A 492 -7.67 23.62 -0.95
CA ILE A 492 -8.10 22.59 -1.88
C ILE A 492 -8.02 21.24 -1.17
N LEU A 493 -9.17 20.59 -1.07
CA LEU A 493 -9.32 19.26 -0.52
C LEU A 493 -9.32 18.23 -1.65
N ASN A 494 -8.69 17.08 -1.41
CA ASN A 494 -8.97 15.85 -2.14
C ASN A 494 -9.82 14.94 -1.26
N ILE A 495 -10.92 14.40 -1.80
CA ILE A 495 -11.70 13.41 -1.10
C ILE A 495 -11.78 12.12 -1.91
N ARG A 496 -11.71 10.97 -1.20
CA ARG A 496 -12.15 9.68 -1.74
C ARG A 496 -13.49 9.37 -1.12
N TYR A 497 -14.52 9.22 -1.94
CA TYR A 497 -15.88 9.06 -1.46
C TYR A 497 -16.45 7.68 -1.80
N PRO A 498 -17.23 7.06 -0.90
CA PRO A 498 -17.80 5.74 -1.12
C PRO A 498 -18.74 5.69 -2.32
N VAL A 499 -18.85 4.52 -2.95
CA VAL A 499 -19.52 4.34 -4.26
C VAL A 499 -21.02 4.62 -4.22
N THR A 500 -21.62 4.52 -3.05
CA THR A 500 -23.05 4.79 -2.82
C THR A 500 -23.34 6.22 -2.32
N MET A 501 -22.31 7.08 -2.18
CA MET A 501 -22.51 8.48 -1.78
C MET A 501 -23.29 9.26 -2.87
N ASP A 502 -24.35 9.95 -2.46
CA ASP A 502 -25.06 10.92 -3.29
C ASP A 502 -24.32 12.26 -3.28
N VAL A 503 -23.50 12.48 -4.32
CA VAL A 503 -22.63 13.66 -4.45
C VAL A 503 -23.42 14.98 -4.45
N ASP A 504 -24.64 15.01 -4.97
CA ASP A 504 -25.43 16.24 -4.98
C ASP A 504 -25.99 16.58 -3.59
N LYS A 505 -26.36 15.56 -2.80
CA LYS A 505 -26.66 15.77 -1.36
C LYS A 505 -25.42 16.18 -0.59
N ALA A 506 -24.26 15.58 -0.86
CA ALA A 506 -23.00 15.93 -0.21
C ALA A 506 -22.60 17.40 -0.46
N LYS A 507 -22.79 17.90 -1.69
CA LYS A 507 -22.60 19.32 -2.02
C LYS A 507 -23.50 20.25 -1.20
N LEU A 508 -24.76 19.88 -1.01
CA LEU A 508 -25.72 20.66 -0.22
C LEU A 508 -25.33 20.68 1.26
N ALA A 509 -25.01 19.51 1.83
CA ALA A 509 -24.58 19.38 3.22
C ALA A 509 -23.30 20.20 3.49
N LEU A 510 -22.31 20.12 2.61
CA LEU A 510 -21.08 20.90 2.69
C LEU A 510 -21.36 22.41 2.65
N ALA A 511 -22.22 22.86 1.73
CA ALA A 511 -22.57 24.28 1.64
C ALA A 511 -23.27 24.79 2.91
N GLU A 512 -24.16 23.99 3.50
CA GLU A 512 -24.81 24.31 4.78
C GLU A 512 -23.82 24.38 5.94
N ALA A 513 -22.88 23.43 6.02
CA ALA A 513 -21.85 23.36 7.05
C ALA A 513 -20.88 24.56 6.97
N LEU A 514 -20.58 25.04 5.77
CA LEU A 514 -19.63 26.13 5.53
C LEU A 514 -20.27 27.54 5.58
N ALA A 515 -21.60 27.64 5.46
CA ALA A 515 -22.31 28.92 5.45
C ALA A 515 -22.01 29.84 6.65
N PRO A 516 -21.87 29.35 7.91
CA PRO A 516 -21.52 30.19 9.07
C PRO A 516 -20.16 30.88 8.96
N TYR A 517 -19.23 30.32 8.17
CA TYR A 517 -17.88 30.83 7.99
C TYR A 517 -17.74 31.73 6.75
N GLY A 518 -18.81 31.91 5.97
CA GLY A 518 -18.77 32.69 4.73
C GLY A 518 -17.88 32.07 3.64
N ILE A 519 -17.71 30.75 3.68
CA ILE A 519 -16.85 30.02 2.74
C ILE A 519 -17.66 29.54 1.55
N GLN A 520 -17.12 29.77 0.35
CA GLN A 520 -17.67 29.27 -0.89
C GLN A 520 -16.98 27.96 -1.26
N ALA A 521 -17.77 26.90 -1.45
CA ALA A 521 -17.27 25.62 -1.95
C ALA A 521 -17.56 25.46 -3.44
N SER A 522 -16.59 24.96 -4.18
CA SER A 522 -16.76 24.51 -5.57
C SER A 522 -16.10 23.15 -5.76
N TRP A 523 -16.60 22.36 -6.71
CA TRP A 523 -16.11 21.01 -6.99
C TRP A 523 -15.54 20.97 -8.41
N PRO A 524 -14.34 21.54 -8.64
CA PRO A 524 -13.76 21.68 -9.97
C PRO A 524 -13.45 20.36 -10.67
N GLY A 525 -13.32 19.26 -9.93
CA GLY A 525 -13.12 17.92 -10.49
C GLY A 525 -13.87 16.88 -9.69
N ILE A 526 -14.71 16.10 -10.37
CA ILE A 526 -15.40 14.94 -9.78
C ILE A 526 -15.17 13.78 -10.74
N MET A 527 -14.43 12.79 -10.25
CA MET A 527 -14.32 11.48 -10.87
C MET A 527 -15.36 10.56 -10.22
N PRO A 528 -16.28 9.97 -10.99
CA PRO A 528 -17.28 9.06 -10.46
C PRO A 528 -16.62 7.79 -9.89
N PRO A 529 -17.29 7.08 -8.96
CA PRO A 529 -16.86 5.74 -8.55
C PRO A 529 -16.87 4.78 -9.74
N LEU A 530 -16.06 3.72 -9.66
CA LEU A 530 -16.18 2.55 -10.53
C LEU A 530 -16.92 1.48 -9.74
N ILE A 531 -17.99 0.93 -10.30
CA ILE A 531 -18.73 -0.16 -9.67
C ILE A 531 -19.31 -1.08 -10.74
N GLN A 532 -19.11 -2.38 -10.54
CA GLN A 532 -19.79 -3.45 -11.26
C GLN A 532 -20.67 -4.24 -10.29
N PRO A 533 -21.88 -4.68 -10.68
CA PRO A 533 -22.67 -5.57 -9.82
C PRO A 533 -21.87 -6.83 -9.47
N LYS A 534 -21.86 -7.22 -8.20
CA LYS A 534 -21.18 -8.45 -7.73
C LYS A 534 -21.68 -9.71 -8.46
N ASP A 535 -22.96 -9.72 -8.87
CA ASP A 535 -23.61 -10.78 -9.63
C ASP A 535 -23.47 -10.64 -11.16
N SER A 536 -22.74 -9.63 -11.64
CA SER A 536 -22.47 -9.47 -13.06
C SER A 536 -21.68 -10.65 -13.61
N HIS A 537 -21.88 -10.94 -14.90
CA HIS A 537 -21.16 -12.03 -15.56
C HIS A 537 -19.63 -11.84 -15.50
N LEU A 538 -19.14 -10.60 -15.55
CA LEU A 538 -17.72 -10.27 -15.44
C LEU A 538 -17.16 -10.65 -14.06
N ILE A 539 -17.74 -10.11 -12.98
CA ILE A 539 -17.25 -10.37 -11.61
C ILE A 539 -17.38 -11.85 -11.27
N THR A 540 -18.52 -12.47 -11.56
CA THR A 540 -18.74 -13.89 -11.27
C THR A 540 -17.79 -14.80 -12.04
N SER A 541 -17.42 -14.45 -13.28
CA SER A 541 -16.44 -15.21 -14.06
C SER A 541 -15.04 -15.11 -13.48
N LEU A 542 -14.55 -13.89 -13.19
CA LEU A 542 -13.22 -13.67 -12.62
C LEU A 542 -13.08 -14.29 -11.22
N MET A 543 -14.09 -14.13 -10.36
CA MET A 543 -14.11 -14.77 -9.05
C MET A 543 -14.20 -16.28 -9.16
N GLY A 544 -14.97 -16.81 -10.11
CA GLY A 544 -15.02 -18.24 -10.38
C GLY A 544 -13.68 -18.81 -10.86
N VAL A 545 -12.87 -18.03 -11.59
CA VAL A 545 -11.51 -18.42 -11.99
C VAL A 545 -10.60 -18.42 -10.78
N TYR A 546 -10.61 -17.33 -10.01
CA TYR A 546 -9.78 -17.17 -8.83
C TYR A 546 -10.02 -18.31 -7.84
N ARG A 547 -11.26 -18.48 -7.35
CA ARG A 547 -11.60 -19.53 -6.38
C ARG A 547 -11.27 -20.93 -6.87
N GLN A 548 -11.50 -21.22 -8.16
CA GLN A 548 -11.18 -22.53 -8.72
C GLN A 548 -9.68 -22.82 -8.72
N LEU A 549 -8.85 -21.83 -9.05
CA LEU A 549 -7.41 -22.02 -9.20
C LEU A 549 -6.64 -21.85 -7.89
N THR A 550 -7.12 -20.99 -6.98
CA THR A 550 -6.47 -20.75 -5.68
C THR A 550 -6.99 -21.67 -4.58
N GLY A 551 -8.19 -22.24 -4.75
CA GLY A 551 -8.87 -23.03 -3.71
C GLY A 551 -9.39 -22.20 -2.53
N THR A 552 -9.41 -20.88 -2.64
CA THR A 552 -9.91 -19.96 -1.60
C THR A 552 -11.41 -19.72 -1.74
N GLU A 553 -12.09 -19.34 -0.65
CA GLU A 553 -13.48 -18.87 -0.64
C GLU A 553 -13.60 -17.34 -0.77
N ALA A 554 -12.50 -16.66 -1.14
CA ALA A 554 -12.39 -15.20 -1.18
C ALA A 554 -13.55 -14.51 -1.92
N GLU A 555 -13.94 -13.33 -1.44
CA GLU A 555 -14.94 -12.46 -2.08
C GLU A 555 -14.29 -11.39 -2.98
N ALA A 556 -15.09 -10.78 -3.85
CA ALA A 556 -14.62 -9.68 -4.68
C ALA A 556 -14.37 -8.44 -3.81
N LEU A 557 -13.31 -7.70 -4.12
CA LEU A 557 -12.83 -6.58 -3.33
C LEU A 557 -13.53 -5.26 -3.68
N ALA A 558 -13.66 -4.43 -2.67
CA ALA A 558 -14.08 -3.05 -2.75
C ALA A 558 -12.95 -2.18 -2.17
N ILE A 559 -12.41 -1.24 -2.94
CA ILE A 559 -11.20 -0.49 -2.53
C ILE A 559 -11.40 1.03 -2.55
N GLY A 560 -10.57 1.73 -1.78
CA GLY A 560 -10.50 3.20 -1.78
C GLY A 560 -9.64 3.81 -2.90
N GLY A 561 -8.71 3.02 -3.44
CA GLY A 561 -7.83 3.41 -4.55
C GLY A 561 -8.51 3.34 -5.91
N GLY A 562 -7.87 3.92 -6.92
CA GLY A 562 -8.25 3.71 -8.32
C GLY A 562 -7.24 2.79 -8.99
N THR A 563 -7.70 1.97 -9.93
CA THR A 563 -6.81 1.19 -10.82
C THR A 563 -6.94 1.67 -12.26
N TYR A 564 -6.11 1.14 -13.15
CA TYR A 564 -6.26 1.39 -14.58
C TYR A 564 -7.59 0.92 -15.17
N ALA A 565 -8.43 0.19 -14.43
CA ALA A 565 -9.79 -0.17 -14.83
C ALA A 565 -10.67 1.04 -15.17
N ARG A 566 -10.37 2.22 -14.62
CA ARG A 566 -11.11 3.46 -14.90
C ARG A 566 -10.87 4.01 -16.29
N SER A 567 -9.80 3.56 -16.95
CA SER A 567 -9.36 4.09 -18.23
C SER A 567 -10.28 3.69 -19.38
N LEU A 568 -11.01 2.57 -19.25
CA LEU A 568 -11.94 2.05 -20.26
C LEU A 568 -13.21 1.46 -19.62
N PRO A 569 -14.38 1.56 -20.29
CA PRO A 569 -15.59 0.88 -19.84
C PRO A 569 -15.42 -0.65 -19.79
N ASN A 570 -16.20 -1.30 -18.93
CA ASN A 570 -16.28 -2.77 -18.79
C ASN A 570 -14.98 -3.46 -18.33
N ILE A 571 -14.08 -2.71 -17.70
CA ILE A 571 -12.85 -3.21 -17.09
C ILE A 571 -12.97 -3.16 -15.56
N VAL A 572 -12.35 -4.12 -14.88
CA VAL A 572 -12.23 -4.21 -13.42
C VAL A 572 -10.81 -4.60 -13.02
N GLY A 573 -10.37 -4.32 -11.80
CA GLY A 573 -9.06 -4.76 -11.33
C GLY A 573 -9.01 -6.26 -11.07
N PHE A 574 -7.93 -6.94 -11.48
CA PHE A 574 -7.71 -8.36 -11.21
C PHE A 574 -6.22 -8.70 -11.26
N GLY A 575 -5.51 -8.58 -10.14
CA GLY A 575 -4.08 -8.92 -10.05
C GLY A 575 -3.11 -7.86 -10.58
N PRO A 576 -1.79 -8.04 -10.39
CA PRO A 576 -1.12 -9.31 -10.15
C PRO A 576 -0.87 -9.62 -8.67
N VAL A 577 -1.07 -8.63 -7.78
CA VAL A 577 -0.57 -8.70 -6.41
C VAL A 577 -1.43 -9.65 -5.59
N PHE A 578 -0.85 -10.70 -5.03
CA PHE A 578 -1.60 -11.65 -4.21
C PHE A 578 -1.81 -11.11 -2.78
N PRO A 579 -2.88 -11.52 -2.09
CA PRO A 579 -3.08 -11.15 -0.70
C PRO A 579 -1.88 -11.54 0.19
N GLY A 580 -1.32 -10.54 0.88
CA GLY A 580 -0.13 -10.69 1.72
C GLY A 580 1.20 -10.33 1.05
N ASP A 581 1.22 -10.09 -0.27
CA ASP A 581 2.39 -9.56 -0.95
C ASP A 581 2.66 -8.11 -0.51
N PRO A 582 3.94 -7.69 -0.39
CA PRO A 582 4.27 -6.34 0.00
C PRO A 582 3.92 -5.36 -1.12
N ASP A 583 3.31 -4.23 -0.76
CA ASP A 583 3.18 -3.10 -1.67
C ASP A 583 4.56 -2.46 -1.92
N VAL A 584 5.08 -2.67 -3.12
CA VAL A 584 6.42 -2.20 -3.54
C VAL A 584 6.38 -1.33 -4.79
N ALA A 585 5.19 -1.11 -5.37
CA ALA A 585 4.99 -0.22 -6.50
C ALA A 585 5.49 1.19 -6.16
N HIS A 586 6.03 1.89 -7.17
CA HIS A 586 6.60 3.24 -7.11
C HIS A 586 7.80 3.43 -6.16
N LYS A 587 8.15 2.45 -5.33
CA LYS A 587 9.26 2.52 -4.36
C LYS A 587 10.59 2.17 -5.01
N ALA A 588 11.69 2.55 -4.34
CA ALA A 588 13.03 2.11 -4.73
C ALA A 588 13.22 0.61 -4.46
N ASN A 589 13.99 -0.06 -5.31
CA ASN A 589 14.14 -1.52 -5.28
C ASN A 589 12.79 -2.27 -5.41
N GLU A 590 11.88 -1.71 -6.21
CA GLU A 590 10.66 -2.39 -6.66
C GLU A 590 11.01 -3.79 -7.15
N PHE A 591 10.23 -4.78 -6.71
CA PHE A 591 10.48 -6.17 -7.06
C PHE A 591 9.18 -6.96 -7.24
N ALA A 592 9.28 -8.07 -7.96
CA ALA A 592 8.22 -9.06 -8.06
C ALA A 592 8.79 -10.46 -7.85
N SER A 593 7.96 -11.39 -7.38
CA SER A 593 8.24 -12.82 -7.43
C SER A 593 7.96 -13.32 -8.85
N LEU A 594 8.90 -14.05 -9.46
CA LEU A 594 8.69 -14.70 -10.75
C LEU A 594 7.56 -15.73 -10.65
N ASP A 595 7.55 -16.54 -9.59
CA ASP A 595 6.47 -17.49 -9.32
C ASP A 595 5.11 -16.77 -9.23
N SER A 596 5.00 -15.64 -8.52
CA SER A 596 3.74 -14.87 -8.47
C SER A 596 3.32 -14.32 -9.83
N LEU A 597 4.23 -13.75 -10.62
CA LEU A 597 3.91 -13.26 -11.97
C LEU A 597 3.40 -14.37 -12.90
N LEU A 598 4.02 -15.56 -12.84
CA LEU A 598 3.61 -16.71 -13.64
C LEU A 598 2.31 -17.36 -13.13
N ALA A 599 2.08 -17.35 -11.81
CA ALA A 599 0.80 -17.74 -11.24
C ALA A 599 -0.33 -16.78 -11.67
N GLY A 600 -0.04 -15.47 -11.71
CA GLY A 600 -0.91 -14.46 -12.31
C GLY A 600 -1.22 -14.76 -13.77
N ALA A 601 -0.21 -15.10 -14.58
CA ALA A 601 -0.41 -15.53 -15.96
C ALA A 601 -1.35 -16.75 -16.09
N ALA A 602 -1.31 -17.70 -15.15
CA ALA A 602 -2.24 -18.84 -15.13
C ALA A 602 -3.69 -18.39 -14.86
N LEU A 603 -3.89 -17.47 -13.92
CA LEU A 603 -5.20 -16.86 -13.65
C LEU A 603 -5.70 -16.07 -14.87
N TYR A 604 -4.86 -15.26 -15.50
CA TYR A 604 -5.19 -14.49 -16.70
C TYR A 604 -5.57 -15.38 -17.88
N ARG A 605 -4.84 -16.49 -18.07
CA ARG A 605 -5.13 -17.47 -19.14
C ARG A 605 -6.55 -17.99 -19.01
N GLU A 606 -6.91 -18.43 -17.81
CA GLU A 606 -8.23 -19.01 -17.54
C GLU A 606 -9.35 -17.95 -17.53
N ALA A 607 -9.06 -16.74 -17.06
CA ALA A 607 -9.99 -15.61 -17.13
C ALA A 607 -10.31 -15.21 -18.57
N LEU A 608 -9.29 -14.98 -19.40
CA LEU A 608 -9.46 -14.63 -20.81
C LEU A 608 -10.16 -15.77 -21.57
N ARG A 609 -9.85 -17.04 -21.27
CA ARG A 609 -10.55 -18.19 -21.84
C ARG A 609 -12.06 -18.12 -21.60
N ARG A 610 -12.47 -17.97 -20.33
CA ARG A 610 -13.89 -17.93 -19.97
C ARG A 610 -14.64 -16.73 -20.50
N LEU A 611 -13.99 -15.56 -20.56
CA LEU A 611 -14.61 -14.36 -21.08
C LEU A 611 -14.80 -14.43 -22.61
N ALA A 612 -13.92 -15.15 -23.31
CA ALA A 612 -13.93 -15.29 -24.77
C ALA A 612 -14.76 -16.47 -25.31
N GLU A 613 -15.05 -17.47 -24.47
CA GLU A 613 -16.09 -18.51 -24.70
C GLU A 613 -17.50 -17.88 -24.66
#